data_AF-A0A5P1F4A8-F1
#
_entry.id   AF-A0A5P1F4A8-F1
#
_cell.length_a   1.000
_cell.length_b   1.000
_cell.length_c   1.000
_cell.angle_alpha   90.00
_cell.angle_beta   90.00
_cell.angle_gamma   90.00
#
_symmetry.space_group_name_H-M   'P 1'
#
loop_
_entity.id
_entity.type
_entity.pdbx_description
1 polymer ?
#
loop_
_entity_poly.entity_id
_entity_poly.type
_entity_poly.pdbx_seq_one_letter_code
_entity_poly.pdbx_strand_id
1 'polypeptide(L)' 'RKDVSIQNRHQGLTHVFESIFESIEGIAEYVSHPMHVEYLNNFLPALERVIVIDYKPTLA' A
#
# COMPACT_ATOMS: atom_id res chain seq x y z
N ARG A 1 -2.20 8.81 -3.05
CA ARG A 1 -1.67 9.91 -3.91
C ARG A 1 -1.54 9.39 -5.34
N LYS A 2 -1.86 10.18 -6.38
CA LYS A 2 -1.71 9.80 -7.80
C LYS A 2 -0.27 10.06 -8.27
N ASP A 3 0.28 9.23 -9.15
CA ASP A 3 1.57 9.47 -9.79
C ASP A 3 1.50 10.71 -10.70
N VAL A 4 2.52 11.57 -10.59
CA VAL A 4 2.72 12.78 -11.38
C VAL A 4 4.14 12.85 -11.96
N SER A 5 4.87 11.72 -11.93
CA SER A 5 6.24 11.64 -12.42
C SER A 5 6.32 11.85 -13.94
N ILE A 6 7.37 12.52 -14.40
CA ILE A 6 7.62 12.76 -15.83
C ILE A 6 8.64 11.79 -16.45
N GLN A 7 9.23 10.92 -15.62
CA GLN A 7 10.39 10.11 -15.98
C GLN A 7 10.00 8.78 -16.66
N ASN A 8 8.71 8.45 -16.74
CA ASN A 8 8.18 7.21 -17.30
C ASN A 8 8.82 5.94 -16.68
N ARG A 9 9.09 5.97 -15.37
CA ARG A 9 9.65 4.84 -14.60
C ARG A 9 8.63 4.18 -13.65
N HIS A 10 7.38 4.61 -13.67
CA HIS A 10 6.32 4.13 -12.78
C HIS A 10 5.82 2.71 -13.11
N GLN A 11 6.25 2.10 -14.22
CA GLN A 11 5.89 0.74 -14.63
C GLN A 11 4.37 0.46 -14.63
N GLY A 12 3.58 1.46 -15.01
CA GLY A 12 2.11 1.37 -15.02
C GLY A 12 1.43 1.56 -13.66
N LEU A 13 2.17 1.69 -12.54
CA LEU A 13 1.58 2.06 -11.25
C LEU A 13 1.08 3.51 -11.32
N THR A 14 -0.14 3.75 -10.86
CA THR A 14 -0.81 5.06 -10.99
C THR A 14 -1.05 5.76 -9.66
N HIS A 15 -1.02 5.03 -8.55
CA HIS A 15 -1.31 5.54 -7.22
C HIS A 15 -0.39 4.90 -6.17
N VAL A 16 -0.10 5.65 -5.12
CA VAL A 16 0.56 5.19 -3.89
C VAL A 16 -0.39 5.40 -2.71
N PHE A 17 -0.55 4.38 -1.89
CA PHE A 17 -1.22 4.44 -0.59
C PHE A 17 -0.14 4.32 0.49
N GLU A 18 -0.20 5.18 1.49
CA GLU A 18 0.77 5.25 2.58
C GLU A 18 0.00 5.13 3.90
N SER A 19 0.34 4.12 4.69
CA SER A 19 -0.22 3.88 6.01
C SER A 19 0.93 3.84 7.01
N ILE A 20 0.79 4.58 8.11
CA ILE A 20 1.84 4.74 9.11
C ILE A 20 1.44 3.90 10.32
N PHE A 21 2.35 3.04 10.75
CA PHE A 21 2.19 2.18 11.92
C PHE A 21 3.32 2.44 12.91
N GLU A 22 3.01 2.36 14.20
CA GLU A 22 4.00 2.53 15.27
C GLU A 22 4.94 1.32 15.40
N SER A 23 4.50 0.14 14.96
CA SER A 23 5.23 -1.11 15.11
C SER A 23 4.95 -2.11 13.97
N ILE A 24 5.75 -3.18 13.91
CA ILE A 24 5.54 -4.29 12.96
C ILE A 24 4.30 -5.09 13.35
N GLU A 25 4.05 -5.23 14.64
CA GLU A 25 2.87 -5.90 15.19
C GLU A 25 1.59 -5.17 14.77
N GLY A 26 1.60 -3.83 14.75
CA GLY A 26 0.48 -3.03 14.25
C GLY A 26 0.16 -3.27 12.78
N ILE A 27 1.17 -3.59 11.95
CA ILE A 27 0.94 -4.00 10.55
C ILE A 27 0.24 -5.37 10.53
N ALA A 28 0.72 -6.33 11.33
CA ALA A 28 0.12 -7.68 11.39
C ALA A 28 -1.34 -7.64 11.87
N GLU A 29 -1.64 -6.83 12.89
CA GLU A 29 -3.00 -6.58 13.37
C GLU A 29 -3.87 -5.95 12.28
N TYR A 30 -3.37 -4.92 11.58
CA TYR A 30 -4.09 -4.28 10.48
C TYR A 30 -4.40 -5.24 9.34
N VAL A 31 -3.41 -6.03 8.90
CA VAL A 31 -3.56 -6.98 7.78
C VAL A 31 -4.59 -8.06 8.11
N SER A 32 -4.61 -8.53 9.36
CA SER A 32 -5.55 -9.56 9.83
C SER A 32 -6.91 -9.00 10.29
N HIS A 33 -7.06 -7.68 10.38
CA HIS A 33 -8.29 -7.06 10.87
C HIS A 33 -9.49 -7.40 9.95
N PRO A 34 -10.64 -7.87 10.48
CA PRO A 34 -11.77 -8.30 9.66
C PRO A 34 -12.26 -7.25 8.66
N MET A 35 -12.33 -5.98 9.06
CA MET A 35 -12.72 -4.89 8.14
C MET A 35 -11.72 -4.66 7.00
N HIS A 36 -10.42 -4.86 7.24
CA HIS A 36 -9.40 -4.75 6.19
C HIS A 36 -9.59 -5.90 5.20
N VAL A 37 -9.71 -7.14 5.70
CA VAL A 37 -9.94 -8.34 4.88
C VAL A 37 -11.24 -8.22 4.07
N GLU A 38 -12.33 -7.74 4.69
CA GLU A 38 -13.60 -7.52 4.00
C GLU A 38 -13.47 -6.48 2.88
N TYR A 39 -12.77 -5.37 3.14
CA TYR A 39 -12.57 -4.31 2.17
C TYR A 39 -11.75 -4.78 0.95
N LEU A 40 -10.81 -5.71 1.13
CA LEU A 40 -10.01 -6.27 0.03
C LEU A 40 -10.86 -6.97 -1.03
N ASN A 41 -12.05 -7.48 -0.69
CA ASN A 41 -12.98 -8.07 -1.66
C ASN A 41 -13.48 -7.05 -2.70
N ASN A 42 -13.55 -5.76 -2.33
CA ASN A 42 -13.92 -4.68 -3.24
C ASN A 42 -12.68 -4.07 -3.90
N PHE A 43 -11.58 -3.95 -3.14
CA PHE A 43 -10.39 -3.23 -3.59
C PHE A 43 -9.56 -4.02 -4.60
N LEU A 44 -9.25 -5.29 -4.33
CA LEU A 44 -8.35 -6.08 -5.19
C LEU A 44 -8.88 -6.27 -6.63
N PRO A 45 -10.18 -6.53 -6.86
CA PRO A 45 -10.72 -6.65 -8.23
C PRO A 45 -10.66 -5.34 -9.02
N ALA A 46 -10.56 -4.18 -8.35
CA ALA A 46 -10.45 -2.88 -9.01
C ALA A 46 -9.01 -2.54 -9.44
N LEU A 47 -8.02 -3.38 -9.10
CA LEU A 47 -6.61 -3.16 -9.41
C LEU A 47 -6.13 -4.09 -10.52
N GLU A 48 -5.37 -3.54 -11.47
CA GLU A 48 -4.64 -4.35 -12.45
C GLU A 48 -3.36 -4.96 -11.83
N ARG A 49 -2.71 -4.22 -10.92
CA ARG A 49 -1.47 -4.62 -10.24
C ARG A 49 -1.35 -3.92 -8.88
N VAL A 50 -0.75 -4.60 -7.90
CA VAL A 50 -0.41 -4.03 -6.60
C VAL A 50 1.00 -4.44 -6.18
N ILE A 51 1.73 -3.53 -5.54
CA ILE A 51 2.99 -3.80 -4.85
C ILE A 51 2.83 -3.26 -3.43
N VAL A 52 3.18 -4.06 -2.43
CA VAL A 52 3.15 -3.69 -1.01
C VAL A 52 4.58 -3.74 -0.47
N ILE A 53 4.98 -2.69 0.23
CA ILE A 53 6.31 -2.57 0.83
C ILE A 53 6.14 -2.10 2.27
N ASP A 54 6.52 -2.95 3.22
CA ASP A 54 6.68 -2.56 4.62
C ASP A 54 8.14 -2.15 4.85
N TYR A 55 8.34 -0.95 5.38
CA TYR A 55 9.68 -0.44 5.66
C TYR A 55 9.69 0.43 6.91
N LYS A 56 10.83 0.45 7.61
CA LYS A 56 11.13 1.44 8.64
C LYS A 56 11.92 2.56 7.97
N PRO A 57 11.44 3.83 8.01
CA PRO A 57 12.24 4.93 7.51
C PRO A 57 13.56 5.00 8.26
N THR A 58 14.67 4.79 7.56
CA THR A 58 15.99 5.14 8.08
C THR A 58 16.22 6.60 7.78
N LEU A 59 16.76 7.35 8.73
CA LEU A 59 17.24 8.71 8.45
C LEU A 59 18.26 8.64 7.30
N ALA A 60 18.16 9.59 6.38
CA ALA A 60 19.14 9.80 5.32
C ALA A 60 20.42 10.44 5.88
#